data_AF-A0A7K2LQC3-F1
#
_entry.id   AF-A0A7K2LQC3-F1
#
_cell.length_a   1.000
_cell.length_b   1.000
_cell.length_c   1.000
_cell.angle_alpha   90.00
_cell.angle_beta   90.00
_cell.angle_gamma   90.00
#
_symmetry.space_group_name_H-M   'P 1'
#
loop_
_entity.id
_entity.type
_entity.pdbx_description
1 polymer ?
#
loop_
_entity_poly.entity_id
_entity_poly.type
_entity_poly.pdbx_seq_one_letter_code
_entity_poly.pdbx_strand_id
1 'polypeptide(L)'
;MSEAPVAPPSVSADPAAASGIGLLVRPPKPRAGWRLLPARVGAMCAVELQKLRHDRTELYTRAVQPALWLLIFGQTFTRIRAIPTGGTPYIDFMAPGIIAQSAMFIAIFYGIQIIWERDAGVLNKLLVTPTPRSALVTGKAFAAGVKSLIQALVVVVIAALLGVALTWNPLRLLGVAAAVILGSAFFSCLSMTIAGIVLSRDRLMGIGQAITMPLFFGSNALYPVAVMPGWLQAVSKANPLSYQVDALRGLLLGTPAHLGADFAVLVLAAAAGITAASALLGRLA
;
A
#
# COMPACT_ATOMS: atom_id res chain seq x y z
N MET A 1 15.07 -84.08 32.61
CA MET A 1 15.88 -82.88 32.86
C MET A 1 15.27 -81.75 32.04
N SER A 2 14.60 -80.82 32.70
CA SER A 2 13.83 -79.72 32.08
C SER A 2 14.62 -78.44 32.27
N GLU A 3 15.19 -77.88 31.20
CA GLU A 3 15.71 -76.51 31.19
C GLU A 3 14.59 -75.57 30.75
N ALA A 4 14.20 -74.66 31.64
CA ALA A 4 13.29 -73.57 31.32
C ALA A 4 14.07 -72.38 30.72
N PRO A 5 13.53 -71.65 29.73
CA PRO A 5 14.22 -70.52 29.13
C PRO A 5 14.20 -69.30 30.06
N VAL A 6 15.36 -68.65 30.20
CA VAL A 6 15.56 -67.41 30.97
C VAL A 6 14.79 -66.25 30.32
N ALA A 7 13.94 -65.58 31.09
CA ALA A 7 13.23 -64.36 30.66
C ALA A 7 14.20 -63.16 30.57
N PRO A 8 14.07 -62.28 29.55
CA PRO A 8 14.93 -61.12 29.42
C PRO A 8 14.63 -60.06 30.51
N PRO A 9 15.64 -59.28 30.94
CA PRO A 9 15.47 -58.31 32.01
C PRO A 9 14.53 -57.18 31.60
N SER A 10 13.60 -56.83 32.50
CA SER A 10 12.71 -55.69 32.35
C SER A 10 13.52 -54.39 32.32
N VAL A 11 13.60 -53.75 31.14
CA VAL A 11 14.13 -52.40 31.01
C VAL A 11 13.19 -51.45 31.76
N SER A 12 13.60 -51.01 32.95
CA SER A 12 12.92 -49.94 33.66
C SER A 12 13.05 -48.65 32.85
N ALA A 13 11.93 -48.13 32.36
CA ALA A 13 11.91 -46.81 31.72
C ALA A 13 12.35 -45.76 32.75
N ASP A 14 13.48 -45.13 32.46
CA ASP A 14 14.10 -44.11 33.31
C ASP A 14 13.15 -42.89 33.43
N PRO A 15 12.64 -42.54 34.64
CA PRO A 15 11.64 -41.47 34.80
C PRO A 15 12.16 -40.09 34.40
N ALA A 16 13.48 -39.92 34.26
CA ALA A 16 14.11 -38.69 33.78
C ALA A 16 13.80 -38.38 32.30
N ALA A 17 13.53 -39.40 31.47
CA ALA A 17 13.18 -39.22 30.07
C ALA A 17 11.77 -38.63 29.88
N ALA A 18 10.85 -38.88 30.82
CA ALA A 18 9.48 -38.35 30.77
C ALA A 18 9.43 -36.82 30.97
N SER A 19 10.35 -36.27 31.78
CA SER A 19 10.45 -34.83 32.05
C SER A 19 10.95 -34.00 30.86
N GLY A 20 11.81 -34.56 30.00
CA GLY A 20 12.33 -33.88 28.81
C GLY A 20 11.31 -33.78 27.67
N ILE A 21 10.44 -34.78 27.53
CA ILE A 21 9.42 -34.85 26.49
C ILE A 21 8.30 -33.80 26.72
N GLY A 22 7.98 -33.51 27.98
CA GLY A 22 6.95 -32.52 28.33
C GLY A 22 7.27 -31.09 27.87
N LEU A 23 8.56 -30.75 27.68
CA LEU A 23 8.98 -29.43 27.20
C LEU A 23 8.83 -29.30 25.67
N LEU A 24 8.99 -30.40 24.92
CA LEU A 24 8.79 -30.45 23.47
C LEU A 24 7.31 -30.50 23.07
N VAL A 25 6.44 -30.95 23.98
CA VAL A 25 4.99 -31.08 23.74
C VAL A 25 4.21 -29.80 24.05
N ARG A 26 4.79 -28.84 24.79
CA ARG A 26 4.12 -27.56 25.05
C ARG A 26 4.46 -26.57 23.93
N PRO A 27 3.57 -26.34 22.94
CA PRO A 27 3.78 -25.23 22.02
C PRO A 27 3.93 -23.95 22.84
N PRO A 28 4.93 -23.09 22.53
CA PRO A 28 5.08 -21.81 23.23
C PRO A 28 3.73 -21.11 23.18
N LYS A 29 3.17 -20.78 24.35
CA LYS A 29 1.87 -20.11 24.42
C LYS A 29 1.92 -18.91 23.47
N PRO A 30 1.02 -18.82 22.47
CA PRO A 30 1.03 -17.68 21.57
C PRO A 30 0.88 -16.46 22.46
N ARG A 31 1.90 -15.59 22.48
CA ARG A 31 1.82 -14.30 23.16
C ARG A 31 0.81 -13.46 22.40
N ALA A 32 -0.47 -13.72 22.64
CA ALA A 32 -1.62 -13.07 22.04
C ALA A 32 -2.00 -11.91 22.95
N GLY A 33 -1.55 -10.72 22.58
CA GLY A 33 -1.91 -9.49 23.28
C GLY A 33 -1.92 -8.33 22.30
N TRP A 34 -2.87 -7.41 22.46
CA TRP A 34 -2.95 -6.17 21.68
C TRP A 34 -1.63 -5.38 21.69
N ARG A 35 -0.87 -5.49 22.79
CA ARG A 35 0.47 -4.91 22.97
C ARG A 35 1.53 -5.44 21.98
N LEU A 36 1.32 -6.62 21.38
CA LEU A 36 2.24 -7.23 20.42
C LEU A 36 1.84 -6.99 18.96
N LEU A 37 0.66 -6.39 18.73
CA LEU A 37 0.22 -5.97 17.40
C LEU A 37 1.22 -5.03 16.71
N PRO A 38 1.70 -3.94 17.33
CA PRO A 38 2.66 -3.06 16.67
C PRO A 38 3.96 -3.77 16.31
N ALA A 39 4.45 -4.68 17.17
CA ALA A 39 5.65 -5.46 16.90
C ALA A 39 5.47 -6.41 15.70
N ARG A 40 4.28 -7.01 15.58
CA ARG A 40 3.92 -7.91 14.46
C ARG A 40 3.69 -7.16 13.15
N VAL A 41 3.06 -5.99 13.21
CA VAL A 41 2.94 -5.08 12.06
C VAL A 41 4.33 -4.67 11.59
N GLY A 42 5.20 -4.24 12.51
CA GLY A 42 6.59 -3.87 12.20
C GLY A 42 7.39 -5.02 11.57
N ALA A 43 7.25 -6.25 12.09
CA ALA A 43 7.88 -7.42 11.51
C ALA A 43 7.39 -7.71 10.08
N MET A 44 6.08 -7.61 9.83
CA MET A 44 5.52 -7.80 8.48
C MET A 44 5.95 -6.69 7.51
N CYS A 45 6.02 -5.44 7.98
CA CYS A 45 6.59 -4.34 7.21
C CYS A 45 8.05 -4.62 6.81
N ALA A 46 8.87 -5.14 7.75
CA ALA A 46 10.26 -5.49 7.48
C ALA A 46 10.40 -6.62 6.45
N VAL A 47 9.55 -7.66 6.55
CA VAL A 47 9.53 -8.78 5.60
C VAL A 47 9.20 -8.28 4.19
N GLU A 48 8.16 -7.47 4.04
CA GLU A 48 7.78 -6.94 2.72
C GLU A 48 8.84 -5.97 2.16
N LEU A 49 9.51 -5.20 3.02
CA LEU A 49 10.63 -4.33 2.62
C LEU A 49 11.82 -5.15 2.08
N GLN A 50 12.10 -6.31 2.66
CA GLN A 50 13.15 -7.21 2.17
C GLN A 50 12.83 -7.79 0.79
N LYS A 51 11.56 -8.11 0.51
CA LYS A 51 11.11 -8.56 -0.81
C LYS A 51 11.35 -7.49 -1.88
N LEU A 52 11.01 -6.23 -1.57
CA LEU A 52 11.18 -5.09 -2.47
C LEU A 52 12.63 -4.85 -2.92
N ARG A 53 13.64 -5.29 -2.16
CA ARG A 53 15.06 -5.04 -2.47
C ARG A 53 15.54 -5.72 -3.76
N HIS A 54 14.89 -6.80 -4.19
CA HIS A 54 15.36 -7.62 -5.32
C HIS A 54 14.70 -7.24 -6.68
N ASP A 55 13.62 -6.45 -6.70
CA ASP A 55 12.88 -6.10 -7.93
C ASP A 55 13.25 -4.70 -8.47
N ARG A 56 14.46 -4.56 -9.01
CA ARG A 56 14.96 -3.27 -9.53
C ARG A 56 14.33 -2.89 -10.87
N THR A 57 14.05 -3.86 -11.74
CA THR A 57 13.60 -3.60 -13.13
C THR A 57 12.18 -3.03 -13.20
N GLU A 58 11.30 -3.44 -12.27
CA GLU A 58 9.89 -3.03 -12.26
C GLU A 58 9.72 -1.54 -11.90
N LEU A 59 10.67 -0.96 -11.14
CA LEU A 59 10.62 0.44 -10.74
C LEU A 59 10.90 1.38 -11.93
N TYR A 60 11.87 1.04 -12.77
CA TYR A 60 12.23 1.86 -13.93
C TYR A 60 11.14 1.86 -15.00
N THR A 61 10.58 0.69 -15.31
CA THR A 61 9.53 0.58 -16.34
C THR A 61 8.25 1.30 -15.95
N ARG A 62 7.92 1.33 -14.65
CA ARG A 62 6.75 2.06 -14.12
C ARG A 62 6.94 3.58 -14.10
N ALA A 63 8.17 4.07 -14.11
CA ALA A 63 8.44 5.50 -14.16
C ALA A 63 8.21 6.15 -15.53
N VAL A 64 8.16 5.36 -16.59
CA VAL A 64 7.93 5.84 -17.96
C VAL A 64 6.58 6.55 -18.07
N GLN A 65 5.51 5.97 -17.52
CA GLN A 65 4.17 6.55 -17.65
C GLN A 65 4.03 7.91 -16.93
N PRO A 66 4.43 8.08 -15.65
CA PRO A 66 4.45 9.39 -15.00
C PRO A 66 5.34 10.41 -15.70
N ALA A 67 6.49 9.97 -16.23
CA ALA A 67 7.39 10.84 -16.99
C ALA A 67 6.71 11.35 -18.28
N LEU A 68 6.04 10.47 -19.03
CA LEU A 68 5.27 10.87 -20.21
C LEU A 68 4.16 11.86 -19.88
N TRP A 69 3.47 11.68 -18.74
CA TRP A 69 2.49 12.66 -18.28
C TRP A 69 3.11 14.04 -18.06
N LEU A 70 4.19 14.14 -17.27
CA LEU A 70 4.85 15.42 -17.01
C LEU A 70 5.47 16.05 -18.27
N LEU A 71 6.15 15.26 -19.09
CA LEU A 71 6.86 15.74 -20.27
C LEU A 71 5.90 16.16 -21.38
N ILE A 72 4.90 15.34 -21.68
CA ILE A 72 3.97 15.61 -22.79
C ILE A 72 2.89 16.56 -22.30
N PHE A 73 2.07 16.15 -21.33
CA PHE A 73 0.93 16.95 -20.89
C PHE A 73 1.38 18.19 -20.12
N GLY A 74 2.36 18.07 -19.22
CA GLY A 74 2.82 19.18 -18.41
C GLY A 74 3.36 20.33 -19.25
N GLN A 75 4.26 20.03 -20.20
CA GLN A 75 4.84 21.04 -21.08
C GLN A 75 3.84 21.58 -22.11
N THR A 76 3.06 20.69 -22.74
CA THR A 76 2.12 21.09 -23.80
C THR A 76 1.04 22.01 -23.27
N PHE A 77 0.41 21.66 -22.14
CA PHE A 77 -0.66 22.48 -21.55
C PHE A 77 -0.13 23.76 -20.90
N THR A 78 1.11 23.76 -20.40
CA THR A 78 1.77 25.00 -19.95
C THR A 78 1.94 25.98 -21.11
N ARG A 79 2.33 25.51 -22.30
CA ARG A 79 2.51 26.36 -23.49
C ARG A 79 1.19 26.91 -24.03
N ILE A 80 0.13 26.10 -24.02
CA ILE A 80 -1.18 26.50 -24.56
C ILE A 80 -1.95 27.41 -23.58
N ARG A 81 -1.57 27.44 -22.29
CA ARG A 81 -2.32 28.12 -21.20
C ARG A 81 -3.81 27.74 -21.19
N ALA A 82 -4.12 26.51 -21.59
CA ALA A 82 -5.49 26.04 -21.79
C ALA A 82 -6.30 25.93 -20.49
N ILE A 83 -5.62 25.83 -19.34
CA ILE A 83 -6.25 25.61 -18.04
C ILE A 83 -5.96 26.82 -17.14
N PRO A 84 -6.98 27.48 -16.57
CA PRO A 84 -6.80 28.62 -15.68
C PRO A 84 -6.25 28.15 -14.32
N THR A 85 -4.94 28.00 -14.23
CA THR A 85 -4.20 27.60 -13.02
C THR A 85 -3.89 28.79 -12.09
N GLY A 86 -4.46 29.97 -12.34
CA GLY A 86 -4.23 31.16 -11.51
C GLY A 86 -2.83 31.76 -11.68
N GLY A 87 -2.17 31.54 -12.82
CA GLY A 87 -0.87 32.13 -13.15
C GLY A 87 0.36 31.24 -12.87
N THR A 88 0.17 30.05 -12.27
CA THR A 88 1.24 29.06 -12.13
C THR A 88 1.37 28.20 -13.39
N PRO A 89 2.59 27.78 -13.77
CA PRO A 89 2.77 26.80 -14.85
C PRO A 89 1.92 25.55 -14.59
N TYR A 90 1.25 25.03 -15.62
CA TYR A 90 0.42 23.83 -15.48
C TYR A 90 1.22 22.62 -15.01
N ILE A 91 2.50 22.54 -15.38
CA ILE A 91 3.42 21.52 -14.90
C ILE A 91 3.59 21.52 -13.37
N ASP A 92 3.56 22.70 -12.73
CA ASP A 92 3.63 22.84 -11.27
C ASP A 92 2.35 22.34 -10.62
N PHE A 93 1.20 22.69 -11.17
CA PHE A 93 -0.09 22.21 -10.70
C PHE A 93 -0.22 20.68 -10.82
N MET A 94 0.31 20.12 -11.91
CA MET A 94 0.15 18.71 -12.26
C MET A 94 1.13 17.80 -11.49
N ALA A 95 2.33 18.26 -11.14
CA ALA A 95 3.35 17.44 -10.49
C ALA A 95 2.88 16.71 -9.21
N PRO A 96 2.24 17.38 -8.22
CA PRO A 96 1.63 16.71 -7.06
C PRO A 96 0.55 15.69 -7.44
N GLY A 97 -0.23 15.98 -8.49
CA GLY A 97 -1.25 15.09 -9.03
C GLY A 97 -0.66 13.79 -9.59
N ILE A 98 0.44 13.89 -10.35
CA ILE A 98 1.14 12.73 -10.91
C ILE A 98 1.80 11.89 -9.81
N ILE A 99 2.29 12.51 -8.73
CA ILE A 99 2.81 11.78 -7.56
C ILE A 99 1.70 10.91 -6.93
N ALA A 100 0.54 11.50 -6.64
CA ALA A 100 -0.59 10.77 -6.07
C ALA A 100 -1.11 9.67 -7.03
N GLN A 101 -1.22 9.98 -8.32
CA GLN A 101 -1.62 9.03 -9.36
C GLN A 101 -0.66 7.83 -9.43
N SER A 102 0.65 8.08 -9.41
CA SER A 102 1.67 7.03 -9.43
C SER A 102 1.56 6.14 -8.19
N ALA A 103 1.30 6.75 -7.03
CA ALA A 103 1.09 6.05 -5.78
C ALA A 103 -0.14 5.12 -5.84
N MET A 104 -1.27 5.65 -6.32
CA MET A 104 -2.51 4.89 -6.53
C MET A 104 -2.28 3.71 -7.48
N PHE A 105 -1.69 3.94 -8.66
CA PHE A 105 -1.45 2.87 -9.63
C PHE A 105 -0.61 1.74 -9.06
N ILE A 106 0.47 2.05 -8.35
CA ILE A 106 1.30 1.04 -7.68
C ILE A 106 0.47 0.24 -6.68
N ALA A 107 -0.33 0.93 -5.87
CA ALA A 107 -1.13 0.32 -4.81
C ALA A 107 -2.19 -0.65 -5.35
N ILE A 108 -2.80 -0.36 -6.50
CA ILE A 108 -3.82 -1.23 -7.11
C ILE A 108 -3.25 -2.61 -7.48
N PHE A 109 -1.97 -2.72 -7.84
CA PHE A 109 -1.38 -4.03 -8.17
C PHE A 109 -1.23 -4.96 -6.96
N TYR A 110 -1.33 -4.46 -5.72
CA TYR A 110 -1.22 -5.30 -4.52
C TYR A 110 -2.38 -6.30 -4.37
N GLY A 111 -3.57 -6.00 -4.92
CA GLY A 111 -4.64 -7.00 -4.99
C GLY A 111 -4.30 -8.14 -5.95
N ILE A 112 -3.60 -7.89 -7.05
CA ILE A 112 -3.17 -8.97 -7.96
C ILE A 112 -2.09 -9.80 -7.26
N GLN A 113 -1.18 -9.14 -6.58
CA GLN A 113 -0.13 -9.78 -5.79
C GLN A 113 -0.71 -10.70 -4.70
N ILE A 114 -1.79 -10.30 -4.02
CA ILE A 114 -2.39 -11.15 -2.97
C ILE A 114 -3.05 -12.41 -3.54
N ILE A 115 -3.69 -12.31 -4.72
CA ILE A 115 -4.21 -13.50 -5.42
C ILE A 115 -3.06 -14.39 -5.88
N TRP A 116 -1.96 -13.81 -6.35
CA TRP A 116 -0.79 -14.58 -6.74
C TRP A 116 -0.18 -15.34 -5.56
N GLU A 117 -0.02 -14.69 -4.40
CA GLU A 117 0.45 -15.32 -3.17
C GLU A 117 -0.49 -16.41 -2.65
N ARG A 118 -1.80 -16.25 -2.87
CA ARG A 118 -2.80 -17.30 -2.61
C ARG A 118 -2.54 -18.52 -3.47
N ASP A 119 -2.49 -18.35 -4.78
CA ASP A 119 -2.32 -19.47 -5.71
C ASP A 119 -0.96 -20.17 -5.53
N ALA A 120 0.06 -19.43 -5.11
CA ALA A 120 1.38 -19.97 -4.75
C ALA A 120 1.39 -20.67 -3.36
N GLY A 121 0.28 -20.68 -2.63
CA GLY A 121 0.15 -21.26 -1.28
C GLY A 121 0.88 -20.49 -0.18
N VAL A 122 1.47 -19.33 -0.49
CA VAL A 122 2.16 -18.46 0.47
C VAL A 122 1.17 -17.85 1.45
N LEU A 123 0.00 -17.40 0.95
CA LEU A 123 -1.04 -16.81 1.79
C LEU A 123 -1.55 -17.83 2.83
N ASN A 124 -1.75 -19.08 2.43
CA ASN A 124 -2.21 -20.15 3.33
C ASN A 124 -1.19 -20.43 4.44
N LYS A 125 0.10 -20.42 4.13
CA LYS A 125 1.17 -20.53 5.13
C LYS A 125 1.15 -19.36 6.11
N LEU A 126 0.96 -18.13 5.62
CA LEU A 126 0.90 -16.92 6.46
C LEU A 126 -0.31 -16.92 7.39
N LEU A 127 -1.46 -17.42 6.94
CA LEU A 127 -2.69 -17.47 7.73
C LEU A 127 -2.68 -18.52 8.85
N VAL A 128 -1.84 -19.54 8.76
CA VAL A 128 -1.64 -20.54 9.82
C VAL A 128 -0.70 -20.02 10.93
N THR A 129 0.06 -18.95 10.67
CA THR A 129 0.88 -18.30 11.71
C THR A 129 -0.01 -17.60 12.75
N PRO A 130 0.44 -17.43 14.02
CA PRO A 130 -0.33 -16.72 15.05
C PRO A 130 -0.43 -15.20 14.81
N THR A 131 -0.22 -14.74 13.57
CA THR A 131 -0.24 -13.33 13.17
C THR A 131 -1.67 -12.92 12.81
N PRO A 132 -2.19 -11.80 13.35
CA PRO A 132 -3.53 -11.34 13.01
C PRO A 132 -3.58 -10.90 11.54
N ARG A 133 -4.73 -11.11 10.90
CA ARG A 133 -4.98 -10.73 9.50
C ARG A 133 -4.71 -9.25 9.23
N SER A 134 -5.01 -8.39 10.20
CA SER A 134 -4.72 -6.96 10.11
C SER A 134 -3.24 -6.63 10.03
N ALA A 135 -2.36 -7.40 10.67
CA ALA A 135 -0.93 -7.19 10.56
C ALA A 135 -0.38 -7.60 9.18
N LEU A 136 -0.95 -8.64 8.56
CA LEU A 136 -0.63 -9.01 7.18
C LEU A 136 -1.02 -7.91 6.19
N VAL A 137 -2.27 -7.44 6.28
CA VAL A 137 -2.80 -6.37 5.42
C VAL A 137 -2.01 -5.07 5.62
N THR A 138 -1.73 -4.69 6.87
CA THR A 138 -0.98 -3.47 7.17
C THR A 138 0.46 -3.55 6.67
N GLY A 139 1.12 -4.70 6.79
CA GLY A 139 2.46 -4.91 6.24
C GLY A 139 2.51 -4.72 4.72
N LYS A 140 1.52 -5.28 4.01
CA LYS A 140 1.38 -5.10 2.55
C LYS A 140 1.05 -3.66 2.17
N ALA A 141 0.16 -3.02 2.89
CA ALA A 141 -0.21 -1.62 2.68
C ALA A 141 1.00 -0.68 2.90
N PHE A 142 1.81 -0.95 3.91
CA PHE A 142 3.05 -0.23 4.17
C PHE A 142 4.06 -0.44 3.04
N ALA A 143 4.23 -1.68 2.58
CA ALA A 143 5.10 -2.00 1.46
C ALA A 143 4.67 -1.27 0.17
N ALA A 144 3.36 -1.19 -0.08
CA ALA A 144 2.80 -0.40 -1.16
C ALA A 144 3.18 1.08 -1.01
N GLY A 145 3.04 1.65 0.19
CA GLY A 145 3.50 2.99 0.51
C GLY A 145 4.97 3.22 0.21
N VAL A 146 5.86 2.33 0.66
CA VAL A 146 7.31 2.44 0.38
C VAL A 146 7.62 2.38 -1.11
N LYS A 147 6.99 1.44 -1.85
CA LYS A 147 7.16 1.35 -3.31
C LYS A 147 6.68 2.63 -4.00
N SER A 148 5.56 3.19 -3.54
CA SER A 148 5.05 4.47 -4.02
C SER A 148 5.96 5.65 -3.68
N LEU A 149 6.67 5.64 -2.55
CA LEU A 149 7.65 6.68 -2.21
C LEU A 149 8.84 6.69 -3.17
N ILE A 150 9.36 5.52 -3.53
CA ILE A 150 10.44 5.42 -4.51
C ILE A 150 9.99 6.03 -5.85
N GLN A 151 8.78 5.70 -6.28
CA GLN A 151 8.20 6.27 -7.50
C GLN A 151 7.95 7.78 -7.38
N ALA A 152 7.44 8.25 -6.24
CA ALA A 152 7.24 9.66 -5.97
C ALA A 152 8.56 10.44 -6.05
N LEU A 153 9.66 9.86 -5.53
CA LEU A 153 10.99 10.46 -5.63
C LEU A 153 11.43 10.61 -7.09
N VAL A 154 11.22 9.58 -7.92
CA VAL A 154 11.53 9.67 -9.36
C VAL A 154 10.74 10.80 -10.03
N VAL A 155 9.44 10.92 -9.72
CA VAL A 155 8.58 12.00 -10.25
C VAL A 155 9.04 13.37 -9.76
N VAL A 156 9.43 13.50 -8.49
CA VAL A 156 9.99 14.74 -7.91
C VAL A 156 11.29 15.14 -8.61
N VAL A 157 12.19 14.18 -8.88
CA VAL A 157 13.44 14.44 -9.62
C VAL A 157 13.13 14.91 -11.04
N ILE A 158 12.22 14.25 -11.75
CA ILE A 158 11.80 14.67 -13.10
C ILE A 158 11.18 16.08 -13.06
N ALA A 159 10.30 16.36 -12.09
CA ALA A 159 9.69 17.67 -11.93
C ALA A 159 10.75 18.76 -11.65
N ALA A 160 11.73 18.47 -10.78
CA ALA A 160 12.84 19.38 -10.50
C ALA A 160 13.70 19.66 -11.75
N LEU A 161 13.99 18.63 -12.56
CA LEU A 161 14.71 18.79 -13.83
C LEU A 161 13.93 19.64 -14.86
N LEU A 162 12.59 19.60 -14.80
CA LEU A 162 11.72 20.41 -15.64
C LEU A 162 11.50 21.83 -15.10
N GLY A 163 12.18 22.20 -14.01
CA GLY A 163 12.14 23.55 -13.44
C GLY A 163 10.90 23.86 -12.61
N VAL A 164 10.19 22.83 -12.13
CA VAL A 164 9.00 23.01 -11.28
C VAL A 164 9.40 23.61 -9.92
N ALA A 165 8.68 24.65 -9.48
CA ALA A 165 8.95 25.34 -8.22
C ALA A 165 8.54 24.52 -6.97
N LEU A 166 9.29 23.45 -6.66
CA LEU A 166 9.07 22.62 -5.47
C LEU A 166 9.77 23.22 -4.25
N THR A 167 9.11 23.13 -3.10
CA THR A 167 9.76 23.45 -1.83
C THR A 167 10.68 22.31 -1.38
N TRP A 168 11.90 22.65 -1.00
CA TRP A 168 12.93 21.69 -0.53
C TRP A 168 12.96 21.55 0.99
N ASN A 169 11.91 21.98 1.69
CA ASN A 169 11.87 21.93 3.14
C ASN A 169 11.74 20.46 3.62
N PRO A 170 12.70 19.93 4.40
CA PRO A 170 12.67 18.53 4.86
C PRO A 170 11.39 18.15 5.61
N LEU A 171 10.81 19.07 6.39
CA LEU A 171 9.59 18.81 7.14
C LEU A 171 8.38 18.64 6.21
N ARG A 172 8.32 19.42 5.13
CA ARG A 172 7.26 19.30 4.12
C ARG A 172 7.42 18.02 3.29
N LEU A 173 8.64 17.64 2.97
CA LEU A 173 8.94 16.36 2.31
C LEU A 173 8.56 15.15 3.18
N LEU A 174 8.72 15.24 4.50
CA LEU A 174 8.24 14.21 5.42
C LEU A 174 6.71 14.11 5.42
N GLY A 175 6.02 15.26 5.38
CA GLY A 175 4.56 15.30 5.19
C GLY A 175 4.13 14.67 3.86
N VAL A 176 4.85 14.95 2.77
CA VAL A 176 4.61 14.34 1.45
C VAL A 176 4.76 12.83 1.54
N ALA A 177 5.80 12.36 2.20
CA ALA A 177 6.01 10.94 2.39
C ALA A 177 4.86 10.28 3.18
N ALA A 178 4.38 10.93 4.24
CA ALA A 178 3.24 10.45 5.01
C ALA A 178 1.95 10.40 4.17
N ALA A 179 1.66 11.44 3.37
CA ALA A 179 0.49 11.49 2.49
C ALA A 179 0.55 10.41 1.39
N VAL A 180 1.73 10.15 0.82
CA VAL A 180 1.94 9.06 -0.14
C VAL A 180 1.71 7.71 0.52
N ILE A 181 2.30 7.44 1.68
CA ILE A 181 2.11 6.17 2.39
C ILE A 181 0.64 5.94 2.72
N LEU A 182 -0.07 6.93 3.27
CA LEU A 182 -1.47 6.80 3.67
C LEU A 182 -2.39 6.57 2.47
N GLY A 183 -2.23 7.33 1.39
CA GLY A 183 -3.03 7.13 0.18
C GLY A 183 -2.76 5.76 -0.46
N SER A 184 -1.49 5.35 -0.57
CA SER A 184 -1.14 4.01 -1.07
C SER A 184 -1.67 2.90 -0.16
N ALA A 185 -1.69 3.10 1.15
CA ALA A 185 -2.27 2.15 2.08
C ALA A 185 -3.77 1.98 1.82
N PHE A 186 -4.52 3.07 1.63
CA PHE A 186 -5.94 3.00 1.26
C PHE A 186 -6.17 2.25 -0.06
N PHE A 187 -5.51 2.66 -1.15
CA PHE A 187 -5.73 2.06 -2.47
C PHE A 187 -5.28 0.60 -2.56
N SER A 188 -4.21 0.23 -1.86
CA SER A 188 -3.77 -1.17 -1.79
C SER A 188 -4.76 -2.02 -1.02
N CYS A 189 -5.31 -1.50 0.08
CA CYS A 189 -6.36 -2.18 0.83
C CYS A 189 -7.67 -2.29 0.04
N LEU A 190 -8.06 -1.25 -0.70
CA LEU A 190 -9.20 -1.30 -1.61
C LEU A 190 -9.01 -2.41 -2.65
N SER A 191 -7.82 -2.50 -3.26
CA SER A 191 -7.52 -3.55 -4.24
C SER A 191 -7.52 -4.96 -3.61
N MET A 192 -6.92 -5.13 -2.43
CA MET A 192 -6.94 -6.40 -1.69
C MET A 192 -8.36 -6.81 -1.25
N THR A 193 -9.21 -5.84 -0.92
CA THR A 193 -10.64 -6.06 -0.60
C THR A 193 -11.36 -6.63 -1.82
N ILE A 194 -11.19 -6.00 -2.98
CA ILE A 194 -11.78 -6.48 -4.24
C ILE A 194 -11.22 -7.85 -4.61
N ALA A 195 -9.93 -8.08 -4.41
CA ALA A 195 -9.29 -9.36 -4.63
C ALA A 195 -9.96 -10.49 -3.84
N GLY A 196 -10.34 -10.24 -2.59
CA GLY A 196 -11.07 -11.19 -1.74
C GLY A 196 -12.52 -11.45 -2.14
N ILE A 197 -13.09 -10.63 -3.02
CA ILE A 197 -14.43 -10.84 -3.59
C ILE A 197 -14.32 -11.56 -4.94
N VAL A 198 -13.36 -11.16 -5.78
CA VAL A 198 -13.26 -11.59 -7.17
C VAL A 198 -12.51 -12.92 -7.33
N LEU A 199 -11.53 -13.20 -6.46
CA LEU A 199 -10.76 -14.45 -6.38
C LEU A 199 -10.05 -14.89 -7.68
N SER A 200 -9.98 -14.03 -8.71
CA SER A 200 -9.41 -14.30 -10.03
C SER A 200 -8.54 -13.12 -10.47
N ARG A 201 -7.34 -13.44 -10.97
CA ARG A 201 -6.34 -12.46 -11.41
C ARG A 201 -6.84 -11.63 -12.60
N ASP A 202 -7.34 -12.29 -13.63
CA ASP A 202 -7.78 -11.62 -14.87
C ASP A 202 -8.96 -10.69 -14.62
N ARG A 203 -9.93 -11.14 -13.81
CA ARG A 203 -11.07 -10.30 -13.41
C ARG A 203 -10.61 -9.10 -12.58
N LEU A 204 -9.65 -9.29 -11.67
CA LEU A 204 -9.13 -8.19 -10.87
C LEU A 204 -8.36 -7.17 -11.72
N MET A 205 -7.62 -7.60 -12.75
CA MET A 205 -6.96 -6.69 -13.69
C MET A 205 -7.98 -5.78 -14.39
N GLY A 206 -9.06 -6.36 -14.93
CA GLY A 206 -10.12 -5.59 -15.59
C GLY A 206 -10.86 -4.65 -14.64
N ILE A 207 -11.30 -5.16 -13.49
CA ILE A 207 -12.01 -4.37 -12.46
C ILE A 207 -11.12 -3.26 -11.89
N GLY A 208 -9.85 -3.59 -11.64
CA GLY A 208 -8.85 -2.63 -11.18
C GLY A 208 -8.77 -1.43 -12.11
N GLN A 209 -8.59 -1.65 -13.42
CA GLN A 209 -8.54 -0.56 -14.40
C GLN A 209 -9.88 0.21 -14.50
N ALA A 210 -11.00 -0.52 -14.49
CA ALA A 210 -12.34 0.08 -14.55
C ALA A 210 -12.65 1.00 -13.36
N ILE A 211 -12.07 0.74 -12.18
CA ILE A 211 -12.21 1.60 -10.98
C ILE A 211 -11.18 2.73 -10.99
N THR A 212 -9.95 2.43 -11.44
CA THR A 212 -8.83 3.37 -11.37
C THR A 212 -9.03 4.58 -12.28
N MET A 213 -9.54 4.36 -13.50
CA MET A 213 -9.74 5.44 -14.46
C MET A 213 -10.76 6.48 -13.94
N PRO A 214 -11.97 6.10 -13.48
CA PRO A 214 -12.90 7.03 -12.85
C PRO A 214 -12.34 7.71 -11.60
N LEU A 215 -11.61 7.00 -10.73
CA LEU A 215 -10.99 7.61 -9.55
C LEU A 215 -9.93 8.64 -9.94
N PHE A 216 -9.15 8.38 -10.99
CA PHE A 216 -8.14 9.31 -11.46
C PHE A 216 -8.76 10.57 -12.07
N PHE A 217 -9.64 10.41 -13.07
CA PHE A 217 -10.26 11.55 -13.76
C PHE A 217 -11.29 12.30 -12.91
N GLY A 218 -11.92 11.60 -11.96
CA GLY A 218 -12.81 12.19 -10.97
C GLY A 218 -12.09 12.86 -9.80
N SER A 219 -10.76 12.85 -9.77
CA SER A 219 -9.97 13.58 -8.78
C SER A 219 -9.55 14.95 -9.28
N ASN A 220 -9.11 15.80 -8.35
CA ASN A 220 -8.54 17.09 -8.68
C ASN A 220 -7.08 17.02 -9.20
N ALA A 221 -6.53 15.84 -9.52
CA ALA A 221 -5.14 15.67 -9.95
C ALA A 221 -4.81 16.43 -11.24
N LEU A 222 -5.71 16.39 -12.23
CA LEU A 222 -5.53 17.00 -13.55
C LEU A 222 -6.17 18.38 -13.68
N TYR A 223 -7.29 18.61 -12.99
CA TYR A 223 -8.11 19.80 -13.16
C TYR A 223 -8.35 20.49 -11.82
N PRO A 224 -8.32 21.84 -11.78
CA PRO A 224 -8.82 22.57 -10.62
C PRO A 224 -10.28 22.22 -10.34
N VAL A 225 -10.66 22.08 -9.07
CA VAL A 225 -12.05 21.75 -8.69
C VAL A 225 -13.04 22.81 -9.19
N ALA A 226 -12.61 24.07 -9.29
CA ALA A 226 -13.44 25.19 -9.74
C ALA A 226 -13.94 25.07 -11.19
N VAL A 227 -13.24 24.34 -12.07
CA VAL A 227 -13.65 24.17 -13.48
C VAL A 227 -14.49 22.91 -13.69
N MET A 228 -14.65 22.07 -12.66
CA MET A 228 -15.41 20.82 -12.78
C MET A 228 -16.92 21.09 -12.74
N PRO A 229 -17.74 20.34 -13.49
CA PRO A 229 -19.20 20.39 -13.34
C PRO A 229 -19.63 19.90 -11.94
N GLY A 230 -20.76 20.39 -11.43
CA GLY A 230 -21.17 20.18 -10.03
C GLY A 230 -21.23 18.71 -9.58
N TRP A 231 -21.65 17.80 -10.47
CA TRP A 231 -21.65 16.35 -10.18
C TRP A 231 -20.23 15.80 -10.00
N LEU A 232 -19.27 16.28 -10.80
CA LEU A 232 -17.87 15.84 -10.72
C LEU A 232 -17.18 16.44 -9.49
N GLN A 233 -17.56 17.66 -9.09
CA GLN A 233 -17.12 18.24 -7.82
C GLN A 233 -17.55 17.39 -6.64
N ALA A 234 -18.78 16.85 -6.64
CA ALA A 234 -19.27 15.98 -5.58
C ALA A 234 -18.48 14.66 -5.53
N VAL A 235 -18.20 14.05 -6.70
CA VAL A 235 -17.34 12.85 -6.79
C VAL A 235 -15.93 13.13 -6.29
N SER A 236 -15.35 14.26 -6.68
CA SER A 236 -14.01 14.67 -6.26
C SER A 236 -13.91 14.88 -4.75
N LYS A 237 -14.94 15.45 -4.11
CA LYS A 237 -15.02 15.62 -2.65
C LYS A 237 -15.16 14.30 -1.89
N ALA A 238 -15.71 13.25 -2.50
CA ALA A 238 -15.79 11.94 -1.89
C ALA A 238 -14.52 11.09 -2.11
N ASN A 239 -13.68 11.47 -3.06
CA ASN A 239 -12.53 10.69 -3.50
C ASN A 239 -11.30 10.93 -2.61
N PRO A 240 -10.76 9.91 -1.91
CA PRO A 240 -9.54 10.03 -1.11
C PRO A 240 -8.31 10.47 -1.91
N LEU A 241 -8.31 10.24 -3.24
CA LEU A 241 -7.23 10.72 -4.12
C LEU A 241 -7.17 12.25 -4.12
N SER A 242 -8.31 12.95 -4.10
CA SER A 242 -8.35 14.42 -4.12
C SER A 242 -7.71 15.01 -2.87
N TYR A 243 -8.00 14.44 -1.69
CA TYR A 243 -7.37 14.85 -0.43
C TYR A 243 -5.86 14.56 -0.42
N GLN A 244 -5.44 13.44 -1.02
CA GLN A 244 -4.02 13.15 -1.18
C GLN A 244 -3.34 14.23 -2.03
N VAL A 245 -3.93 14.60 -3.15
CA VAL A 245 -3.37 15.61 -4.05
C VAL A 245 -3.36 16.99 -3.38
N ASP A 246 -4.41 17.37 -2.67
CA ASP A 246 -4.48 18.67 -1.99
C ASP A 246 -3.43 18.78 -0.88
N ALA A 247 -3.22 17.72 -0.10
CA ALA A 247 -2.13 17.64 0.86
C ALA A 247 -0.76 17.79 0.18
N LEU A 248 -0.54 17.09 -0.94
CA LEU A 248 0.70 17.18 -1.69
C LEU A 248 0.93 18.57 -2.29
N ARG A 249 -0.11 19.24 -2.81
CA ARG A 249 -0.02 20.62 -3.31
C ARG A 249 0.31 21.60 -2.20
N GLY A 250 -0.38 21.51 -1.06
CA GLY A 250 -0.10 22.36 0.09
C GLY A 250 1.33 22.21 0.60
N LEU A 251 1.86 20.99 0.60
CA LEU A 251 3.21 20.71 1.07
C LEU A 251 4.30 21.04 0.04
N LEU A 252 4.08 20.76 -1.26
CA LEU A 252 5.10 20.95 -2.29
C LEU A 252 5.12 22.38 -2.85
N LEU A 253 3.95 22.98 -3.05
CA LEU A 253 3.78 24.29 -3.69
C LEU A 253 3.45 25.40 -2.68
N GLY A 254 3.11 25.06 -1.43
CA GLY A 254 2.71 26.04 -0.42
C GLY A 254 1.33 26.67 -0.67
N THR A 255 0.47 26.01 -1.46
CA THR A 255 -0.89 26.48 -1.71
C THR A 255 -1.77 26.35 -0.47
N PRO A 256 -2.83 27.17 -0.31
CA PRO A 256 -3.79 27.02 0.78
C PRO A 256 -4.40 25.61 0.74
N ALA A 257 -4.06 24.78 1.72
CA ALA A 257 -4.56 23.42 1.86
C ALA A 257 -5.05 23.18 3.29
N HIS A 258 -6.10 22.37 3.42
CA HIS A 258 -6.64 21.99 4.73
C HIS A 258 -5.94 20.74 5.25
N LEU A 259 -4.62 20.83 5.45
CA LEU A 259 -3.76 19.68 5.77
C LEU A 259 -4.33 18.80 6.90
N GLY A 260 -4.89 19.40 7.96
CA GLY A 260 -5.50 18.64 9.05
C GLY A 260 -6.69 17.77 8.59
N ALA A 261 -7.57 18.31 7.75
CA ALA A 261 -8.69 17.57 7.19
C ALA A 261 -8.22 16.52 6.17
N ASP A 262 -7.26 16.88 5.30
CA ASP A 262 -6.72 15.98 4.28
C ASP A 262 -6.08 14.75 4.92
N PHE A 263 -5.21 14.94 5.92
CA PHE A 263 -4.60 13.84 6.66
C PHE A 263 -5.63 13.05 7.47
N ALA A 264 -6.64 13.70 8.07
CA ALA A 264 -7.70 13.00 8.78
C ALA A 264 -8.48 12.06 7.85
N VAL A 265 -8.87 12.54 6.66
CA VAL A 265 -9.56 11.72 5.66
C VAL A 265 -8.66 10.57 5.19
N LEU A 266 -7.38 10.82 4.94
CA LEU A 266 -6.44 9.77 4.53
C LEU A 266 -6.25 8.69 5.60
N VAL A 267 -6.13 9.08 6.87
CA VAL A 267 -6.01 8.15 7.99
C VAL A 267 -7.29 7.34 8.15
N LEU A 268 -8.47 7.98 8.11
CA LEU A 268 -9.76 7.30 8.21
C LEU A 268 -9.98 6.35 7.03
N ALA A 269 -9.65 6.77 5.81
CA ALA A 269 -9.71 5.94 4.62
C ALA A 269 -8.77 4.73 4.73
N ALA A 270 -7.51 4.94 5.12
CA ALA A 270 -6.55 3.85 5.32
C ALA A 270 -7.02 2.87 6.40
N ALA A 271 -7.53 3.37 7.53
CA ALA A 271 -8.07 2.52 8.59
C ALA A 271 -9.28 1.70 8.11
N ALA A 272 -10.23 2.34 7.41
CA ALA A 272 -11.40 1.66 6.82
C ALA A 272 -11.01 0.64 5.74
N GLY A 273 -9.98 0.95 4.95
CA GLY A 273 -9.41 0.03 3.97
C GLY A 273 -8.80 -1.20 4.66
N ILE A 274 -7.97 -0.98 5.68
CA ILE A 274 -7.32 -2.06 6.42
C ILE A 274 -8.36 -2.96 7.08
N THR A 275 -9.43 -2.41 7.68
CA THR A 275 -10.49 -3.21 8.29
C THR A 275 -11.26 -4.02 7.26
N ALA A 276 -11.66 -3.41 6.14
CA ALA A 276 -12.38 -4.09 5.07
C ALA A 276 -11.55 -5.23 4.45
N ALA A 277 -10.29 -4.96 4.13
CA ALA A 277 -9.37 -5.96 3.58
C ALA A 277 -9.11 -7.09 4.59
N SER A 278 -8.95 -6.77 5.88
CA SER A 278 -8.71 -7.77 6.93
C SER A 278 -9.91 -8.70 7.13
N ALA A 279 -11.14 -8.17 7.02
CA ALA A 279 -12.36 -8.95 7.13
C ALA A 279 -12.53 -9.93 5.96
N LEU A 280 -12.23 -9.48 4.74
CA LEU A 280 -12.35 -10.29 3.52
C LEU A 280 -11.15 -11.20 3.26
N LEU A 281 -10.01 -10.98 3.93
CA LEU A 281 -8.83 -11.84 3.79
C LEU A 281 -9.12 -13.31 4.12
N GLY A 282 -10.10 -13.57 5.00
CA GLY A 282 -10.54 -14.93 5.31
C GLY A 282 -11.20 -15.67 4.13
N ARG A 283 -11.71 -14.96 3.13
CA ARG A 283 -12.27 -15.57 1.91
C ARG A 283 -11.21 -15.97 0.88
N LEU A 284 -9.99 -15.46 1.04
CA LEU A 284 -8.85 -15.78 0.17
C LEU A 284 -8.11 -17.05 0.61
N ALA A 285 -8.31 -17.50 1.85
CA ALA A 285 -7.80 -18.75 2.41
C ALA A 285 -8.53 -19.95 1.79
#